data_AF-A0A9R0A4S9-F1
#
_entry.id   AF-A0A9R0A4S9-F1
#
_cell.length_a   1.000
_cell.length_b   1.000
_cell.length_c   1.000
_cell.angle_alpha   90.00
_cell.angle_beta   90.00
_cell.angle_gamma   90.00
#
_symmetry.space_group_name_H-M   'P 1'
#
loop_
_entity.id
_entity.type
_entity.pdbx_description
1 polymer ?
#
loop_
_entity_poly.entity_id
_entity_poly.type
_entity_poly.pdbx_seq_one_letter_code
_entity_poly.pdbx_strand_id
1 'polypeptide(L)'
;MGDTLEFNNIHTEVKGSWNDGRLRFSKQSLVYKSHKTGKVDSIPAPELSAAQWRRVCVGHGIKLATSTGHVYRYDGFRDTDFEKIYSVL
;
A
#
# COMPACT_ATOMS: atom_id res chain seq x y z
N MET A 1 17.22 -11.91 -7.54
CA MET A 1 16.53 -12.05 -6.24
C MET A 1 16.50 -10.69 -5.57
N GLY A 2 15.48 -9.87 -5.84
CA GLY A 2 15.42 -8.51 -5.29
C GLY A 2 14.31 -7.59 -5.81
N ASP A 3 13.25 -8.10 -6.45
CA ASP A 3 12.17 -7.28 -7.02
C ASP A 3 11.06 -7.00 -6.00
N THR A 4 11.41 -6.55 -4.80
CA THR A 4 10.44 -6.33 -3.73
C THR A 4 10.77 -5.05 -2.98
N LEU A 5 9.82 -4.13 -2.93
CA LEU A 5 9.90 -2.93 -2.11
C LEU A 5 9.17 -3.15 -0.80
N GLU A 6 9.76 -2.70 0.30
CA GLU A 6 9.19 -2.88 1.62
C GLU A 6 9.18 -1.56 2.39
N PHE A 7 8.06 -1.29 3.04
CA PHE A 7 7.81 -0.11 3.83
C PHE A 7 7.26 -0.54 5.20
N ASN A 8 8.01 -0.28 6.27
CA ASN A 8 7.70 -0.77 7.61
C ASN A 8 6.82 0.17 8.46
N ASN A 9 6.70 1.43 8.05
CA ASN A 9 5.98 2.47 8.79
C ASN A 9 4.78 2.97 7.99
N ILE A 10 3.95 2.04 7.51
CA ILE A 10 2.78 2.34 6.69
C ILE A 10 1.51 2.13 7.50
N HIS A 11 0.53 2.98 7.23
CA HIS A 11 -0.73 3.00 7.95
C HIS A 11 -1.84 2.68 6.99
N THR A 12 -2.72 1.74 7.33
CA THR A 12 -3.99 1.60 6.60
C THR A 12 -5.06 2.47 7.24
N GLU A 13 -5.65 3.34 6.41
CA GLU A 13 -6.74 4.23 6.80
C GLU A 13 -8.09 3.50 6.66
N VAL A 14 -8.68 3.11 7.79
CA VAL A 14 -10.00 2.46 7.84
C VAL A 14 -10.92 3.26 8.73
N LYS A 15 -11.93 3.91 8.12
CA LYS A 15 -12.93 4.74 8.83
C LYS A 15 -12.29 5.78 9.77
N GLY A 16 -11.23 6.44 9.34
CA GLY A 16 -10.50 7.44 10.13
C GLY A 16 -9.53 6.87 11.18
N SER A 17 -9.46 5.55 11.34
CA SER A 17 -8.42 4.90 12.16
C SER A 17 -7.18 4.62 11.30
N TRP A 18 -6.01 5.00 11.81
CA TRP A 18 -4.72 4.60 11.25
C TRP A 18 -4.24 3.34 11.95
N ASN A 19 -4.08 2.28 11.16
CA ASN A 19 -3.57 1.01 11.66
C ASN A 19 -2.17 0.78 11.11
N ASP A 20 -1.19 0.69 12.01
CA ASP A 20 0.20 0.51 11.64
C ASP A 20 0.45 -0.89 11.11
N GLY A 21 1.33 -0.97 10.12
CA GLY A 21 1.79 -2.21 9.57
C GLY A 21 2.91 -2.06 8.56
N ARG A 22 3.24 -3.21 7.99
CA ARG A 22 4.28 -3.36 6.99
C ARG A 22 3.63 -3.63 5.64
N LEU A 23 4.03 -2.86 4.65
CA LEU A 23 3.58 -3.00 3.28
C LEU A 23 4.73 -3.47 2.40
N ARG A 24 4.45 -4.45 1.55
CA ARG A 24 5.40 -5.02 0.62
C ARG A 24 4.81 -5.01 -0.79
N PHE A 25 5.53 -4.41 -1.74
CA PHE A 25 5.22 -4.46 -3.16
C PHE A 25 6.13 -5.46 -3.84
N SER A 26 5.55 -6.25 -4.72
CA SER A 26 6.25 -7.08 -5.70
C SER A 26 5.54 -6.97 -7.04
N LYS A 27 6.19 -7.40 -8.11
CA LYS A 27 5.56 -7.47 -9.44
C LYS A 27 4.32 -8.39 -9.49
N GLN A 28 4.18 -9.30 -8.52
CA GLN A 28 3.10 -10.29 -8.49
C GLN A 28 1.95 -9.88 -7.57
N SER A 29 2.25 -9.19 -6.47
CA SER A 29 1.27 -8.86 -5.44
C SER A 29 1.73 -7.73 -4.53
N LEU A 30 0.75 -7.10 -3.90
CA LEU A 30 0.91 -6.21 -2.77
C LEU A 30 0.45 -6.91 -1.50
N VAL A 31 1.29 -6.92 -0.47
CA VAL A 31 1.01 -7.58 0.81
C VAL A 31 1.13 -6.57 1.95
N TYR A 32 0.07 -6.43 2.72
CA TYR A 32 0.05 -5.64 3.95
C TYR A 32 -0.11 -6.56 5.16
N LYS A 33 0.71 -6.34 6.19
CA LYS A 33 0.58 -7.02 7.48
C LYS A 33 0.38 -6.00 8.59
N SER A 34 -0.74 -6.11 9.29
CA SER A 34 -1.04 -5.30 10.48
C SER A 34 -0.10 -5.67 11.63
N HIS A 35 0.51 -4.67 12.28
CA HIS A 35 1.31 -4.89 13.49
C HIS A 35 0.44 -5.22 14.70
N LYS A 36 -0.72 -4.57 14.83
CA LYS A 36 -1.61 -4.76 15.99
C LYS A 36 -2.28 -6.14 16.01
N THR A 37 -2.79 -6.59 14.86
CA THR A 37 -3.61 -7.81 14.78
C THR A 37 -2.87 -9.00 14.17
N GLY A 38 -1.72 -8.76 13.52
CA GLY A 38 -1.02 -9.78 12.75
C GLY A 38 -1.72 -10.17 11.44
N LYS A 39 -2.92 -9.63 11.17
CA LYS A 39 -3.68 -9.92 9.95
C LYS A 39 -2.86 -9.55 8.71
N VAL A 40 -2.87 -10.45 7.73
CA VAL A 40 -2.22 -10.26 6.43
C VAL A 40 -3.30 -10.14 5.37
N ASP A 41 -3.22 -9.08 4.59
CA ASP A 41 -4.03 -8.84 3.39
C ASP A 41 -3.09 -8.88 2.18
N SER A 42 -3.48 -9.60 1.13
CA SER A 42 -2.70 -9.75 -0.10
C SER A 42 -3.58 -9.44 -1.31
N ILE A 43 -3.10 -8.58 -2.19
CA ILE A 43 -3.78 -8.18 -3.43
C ILE A 43 -2.91 -8.62 -4.61
N PRO A 44 -3.38 -9.56 -5.44
CA PRO A 44 -2.69 -9.91 -6.68
C PRO A 44 -2.60 -8.71 -7.62
N ALA A 45 -1.46 -8.51 -8.28
CA ALA A 45 -1.27 -7.42 -9.23
C ALA A 45 -2.32 -7.39 -10.37
N PRO A 46 -2.76 -8.53 -10.94
CA PRO A 46 -3.80 -8.53 -11.98
C PRO A 46 -5.18 -8.04 -11.50
N GLU A 47 -5.43 -8.02 -10.19
CA GLU A 47 -6.69 -7.50 -9.65
C GLU A 47 -6.69 -5.98 -9.49
N LEU A 48 -5.52 -5.33 -9.58
CA LEU A 48 -5.43 -3.88 -9.49
C LEU A 48 -5.98 -3.23 -10.76
N SER A 49 -7.02 -2.41 -10.58
CA SER A 49 -7.69 -1.67 -11.66
C SER A 49 -7.22 -0.22 -11.75
N ALA A 50 -6.87 0.39 -10.60
CA ALA A 50 -6.36 1.75 -10.55
C ALA A 50 -5.49 1.96 -9.32
N ALA A 51 -4.47 2.82 -9.47
CA ALA A 51 -3.64 3.30 -8.40
C ALA A 51 -3.59 4.84 -8.44
N GLN A 52 -3.78 5.48 -7.30
CA GLN A 52 -3.73 6.93 -7.17
C GLN A 52 -2.76 7.32 -6.05
N TRP A 53 -1.73 8.06 -6.42
CA TRP A 53 -0.86 8.74 -5.46
C TRP A 53 -1.49 10.07 -5.04
N ARG A 54 -1.53 10.32 -3.73
CA ARG A 54 -2.23 11.49 -3.17
C ARG A 54 -1.50 12.07 -1.96
N ARG A 55 -1.67 13.37 -1.74
CA ARG A 55 -1.34 14.01 -0.45
C ARG A 55 -2.34 13.56 0.62
N VAL A 56 -1.84 13.34 1.82
CA VAL A 56 -2.62 12.98 3.01
C VAL A 56 -2.16 13.84 4.20
N CYS A 57 -2.76 13.64 5.38
CA CYS A 57 -2.46 14.45 6.57
C CYS A 57 -0.96 14.47 6.92
N VAL A 58 -0.26 13.35 6.73
CA VAL A 58 1.18 13.23 6.95
C VAL A 58 1.82 12.57 5.73
N GLY A 59 2.54 13.37 4.93
CA GLY A 59 3.25 12.90 3.75
C GLY A 59 2.30 12.52 2.61
N HIS A 60 2.49 11.31 2.08
CA HIS A 60 1.75 10.79 0.94
C HIS A 60 1.07 9.44 1.25
N GLY A 61 0.05 9.15 0.46
CA GLY A 61 -0.68 7.90 0.48
C GLY A 61 -0.94 7.37 -0.92
N ILE A 62 -1.16 6.07 -1.02
CA ILE A 62 -1.64 5.41 -2.22
C ILE A 62 -3.03 4.84 -1.98
N LYS A 63 -3.94 5.12 -2.90
CA LYS A 63 -5.26 4.52 -2.98
C LYS A 63 -5.27 3.53 -4.14
N LEU A 64 -5.53 2.27 -3.82
CA LEU A 64 -5.60 1.17 -4.79
C LEU A 64 -7.05 0.72 -4.91
N ALA A 65 -7.54 0.60 -6.14
CA ALA A 65 -8.84 0.03 -6.44
C ALA A 65 -8.67 -1.29 -7.17
N THR A 66 -9.44 -2.29 -6.78
CA THR A 66 -9.45 -3.61 -7.42
C THR A 66 -10.62 -3.74 -8.40
N SER A 67 -10.50 -4.64 -9.37
CA SER A 67 -11.55 -4.97 -10.34
C SER A 67 -12.84 -5.47 -9.69
N THR A 68 -12.75 -6.03 -8.47
CA THR A 68 -13.88 -6.49 -7.65
C THR A 68 -14.55 -5.36 -6.83
N GLY A 69 -14.03 -4.13 -6.92
CA GLY A 69 -14.59 -2.95 -6.26
C GLY A 69 -14.04 -2.68 -4.85
N HIS A 70 -13.11 -3.49 -4.34
CA HIS A 70 -12.44 -3.18 -3.08
C HIS A 70 -11.45 -2.02 -3.25
N VAL A 71 -11.39 -1.16 -2.23
CA VAL A 71 -10.49 -0.01 -2.16
C VAL A 71 -9.60 -0.12 -0.94
N TYR A 72 -8.29 -0.05 -1.18
CA TYR A 72 -7.25 -0.10 -0.16
C TYR A 72 -6.54 1.24 -0.11
N ARG A 73 -6.25 1.70 1.11
CA ARG A 73 -5.56 2.96 1.36
C ARG A 73 -4.39 2.70 2.28
N TYR A 74 -3.21 3.09 1.82
CA TYR A 74 -1.97 3.00 2.56
C TYR A 74 -1.32 4.38 2.59
N ASP A 75 -1.06 4.89 3.79
CA ASP A 75 -0.58 6.23 4.04
C ASP A 75 0.75 6.19 4.82
N GLY A 76 1.52 7.28 4.79
CA GLY A 76 2.80 7.43 5.50
C GLY A 76 4.03 7.33 4.60
N PHE A 77 3.86 7.43 3.28
CA PHE A 77 4.99 7.49 2.36
C PHE A 77 5.65 8.86 2.34
N ARG A 78 6.95 8.88 2.06
CA ARG A 78 7.68 10.11 1.77
C ARG A 78 7.57 10.44 0.29
N ASP A 79 7.79 11.70 -0.04
CA ASP A 79 7.76 12.21 -1.42
C ASP A 79 8.74 11.44 -2.32
N THR A 80 9.90 11.07 -1.78
CA THR A 80 10.94 10.29 -2.48
C THR A 80 10.57 8.83 -2.75
N ASP A 81 9.51 8.32 -2.13
CA ASP A 81 9.10 6.92 -2.31
C ASP A 81 8.25 6.73 -3.57
N PHE A 82 7.75 7.81 -4.19
CA PHE A 82 6.92 7.76 -5.40
C PHE A 82 7.61 7.05 -6.56
N GLU A 83 8.83 7.45 -6.92
CA GLU A 83 9.56 6.87 -8.07
C GLU A 83 9.80 5.37 -7.89
N LYS A 84 10.09 4.94 -6.66
CA LYS A 84 10.28 3.53 -6.33
C LYS A 84 9.00 2.75 -6.54
N ILE A 85 7.89 3.24 -5.99
CA ILE A 85 6.59 2.58 -6.11
C ILE A 85 6.13 2.52 -7.56
N TYR A 86 6.30 3.62 -8.31
CA TYR A 86 5.98 3.70 -9.73
C TYR A 86 6.78 2.70 -10.58
N SER A 87 8.00 2.33 -10.16
CA SER A 87 8.78 1.31 -10.87
C SER A 87 8.24 -0.13 -10.74
N VAL A 88 7.30 -0.38 -9.81
CA VAL A 88 6.80 -1.74 -9.48
C VAL A 88 5.30 -1.91 -9.75
N LEU A 89 4.54 -0.82 -9.82
CA LEU A 89 3.11 -0.80 -10.19
C LEU A 89 2.95 -0.62 -11.70
#